data_AF-A0A6A6T1V4-F1
#
_entry.id   AF-A0A6A6T1V4-F1
#
_cell.length_a   1.000
_cell.length_b   1.000
_cell.length_c   1.000
_cell.angle_alpha   90.00
_cell.angle_beta   90.00
_cell.angle_gamma   90.00
#
_symmetry.space_group_name_H-M   'P 1'
#
loop_
_entity.id
_entity.type
_entity.pdbx_description
1 polymer ?
#
loop_
_entity_poly.entity_id
_entity_poly.type
_entity_poly.pdbx_seq_one_letter_code
_entity_poly.pdbx_strand_id
1 'polypeptide(L)'
;LFVIGGDIVRTALAQVINDESRDVVVGFGFGWAQYAMSSLIPVFSGQRNVAPPPEIRDMQVMNMTAGHVRTNHSFVLSRLLRDLEKHVDSGSGKVGGLSVTIVDTMDDPTKKMELMEKFKYRGWPIGHVTMAAQMLLSLKAGGMVPIIFILAQILASCTLELPVWKKEKFAARRGGDDVYALMRGNGNRHVFIVRTKAPNSWNLEDMAAASIHDYDWYNWEGVAAVGLAIGWFVLFALACSVKDQAGWLLAVMTIGHIGNLFSAFYPRSPAGHGFHLDMNKKQTIANAKVMETLKELEVEHEGYGEKLLGTFFPGGLWDDDKNWWADRKNKNGGDSNKTVAK
;
A
#
# COMPACT_ATOMS: atom_id res chain seq x y z
N LEU A 1 25.70 6.29 14.12
CA LEU A 1 25.23 5.92 12.76
C LEU A 1 24.02 4.99 12.79
N PHE A 2 24.03 3.93 13.61
CA PHE A 2 22.95 2.93 13.74
C PHE A 2 21.60 3.43 14.29
N VAL A 3 21.49 4.74 14.56
CA VAL A 3 20.29 5.41 15.10
C VAL A 3 19.60 6.24 14.01
N ILE A 4 20.04 6.12 12.75
CA ILE A 4 19.51 6.92 11.64
C ILE A 4 18.65 6.03 10.74
N GLY A 5 17.39 6.45 10.59
CA GLY A 5 16.47 5.90 9.58
C GLY A 5 15.79 4.60 9.99
N GLY A 6 15.47 4.42 11.27
CA GLY A 6 14.53 3.39 11.71
C GLY A 6 13.18 3.48 10.99
N ASP A 7 12.69 4.69 10.71
CA ASP A 7 11.46 4.91 9.94
C ASP A 7 11.62 4.49 8.47
N ILE A 8 12.81 4.62 7.89
CA ILE A 8 13.10 4.13 6.53
C ILE A 8 13.00 2.61 6.50
N VAL A 9 13.57 1.92 7.48
CA VAL A 9 13.47 0.45 7.60
C VAL A 9 12.02 0.02 7.82
N ARG A 10 11.29 0.66 8.75
CA ARG A 10 9.87 0.38 9.00
C ARG A 10 9.02 0.56 7.74
N THR A 11 9.24 1.65 7.01
CA THR A 11 8.51 1.95 5.77
C THR A 11 8.90 0.98 4.66
N ALA A 12 10.19 0.63 4.54
CA ALA A 12 10.65 -0.38 3.59
C ALA A 12 9.98 -1.73 3.87
N LEU A 13 9.99 -2.19 5.13
CA LEU A 13 9.31 -3.41 5.60
C LEU A 13 7.83 -3.39 5.24
N ALA A 14 7.11 -2.33 5.62
CA ALA A 14 5.71 -2.20 5.29
C ALA A 14 5.45 -2.14 3.79
N GLN A 15 6.35 -1.54 3.00
CA GLN A 15 6.20 -1.46 1.55
C GLN A 15 6.48 -2.80 0.86
N VAL A 16 7.37 -3.63 1.41
CA VAL A 16 7.76 -4.92 0.83
C VAL A 16 6.84 -6.06 1.19
N ILE A 17 6.33 -6.10 2.43
CA ILE A 17 5.52 -7.23 2.88
C ILE A 17 4.20 -7.26 2.12
N ASN A 18 3.93 -8.35 1.42
CA ASN A 18 2.68 -8.54 0.70
C ASN A 18 1.98 -9.78 1.26
N ASP A 19 0.66 -9.83 1.11
CA ASP A 19 -0.14 -10.99 1.54
C ASP A 19 0.31 -12.27 0.81
N GLU A 20 0.54 -12.17 -0.50
CA GLU A 20 0.72 -13.34 -1.38
C GLU A 20 2.18 -13.66 -1.72
N SER A 21 3.15 -12.79 -1.38
CA SER A 21 4.57 -13.00 -1.73
C SER A 21 5.51 -12.99 -0.55
N ARG A 22 6.36 -14.02 -0.48
CA ARG A 22 7.46 -14.15 0.48
C ARG A 22 8.81 -13.67 -0.07
N ASP A 23 8.89 -13.41 -1.37
CA ASP A 23 10.13 -13.02 -2.05
C ASP A 23 10.38 -11.52 -1.87
N VAL A 24 10.74 -11.13 -0.65
CA VAL A 24 11.03 -9.73 -0.38
C VAL A 24 12.18 -9.55 0.57
N VAL A 25 13.02 -8.58 0.23
CA VAL A 25 14.32 -8.38 0.86
C VAL A 25 14.45 -6.92 1.25
N VAL A 26 14.81 -6.70 2.51
CA VAL A 26 15.22 -5.40 3.03
C VAL A 26 16.70 -5.50 3.35
N GLY A 27 17.50 -4.61 2.78
CA GLY A 27 18.95 -4.64 2.90
C GLY A 27 19.43 -4.31 4.31
N PHE A 28 20.62 -4.79 4.68
CA PHE A 28 21.25 -4.46 5.95
C PHE A 28 21.75 -3.01 5.94
N GLY A 29 21.05 -2.10 6.62
CA GLY A 29 21.44 -0.69 6.70
C GLY A 29 21.43 -0.12 8.12
N PHE A 30 21.69 1.18 8.25
CA PHE A 30 21.86 1.86 9.55
C PHE A 30 20.62 1.85 10.44
N GLY A 31 19.41 1.83 9.86
CA GLY A 31 18.17 2.00 10.61
C GLY A 31 17.71 0.76 11.40
N TRP A 32 18.32 -0.41 11.20
CA TRP A 32 17.83 -1.65 11.80
C TRP A 32 17.88 -1.67 13.32
N ALA A 33 18.92 -1.11 13.94
CA ALA A 33 19.02 -1.08 15.40
C ALA A 33 17.94 -0.16 16.01
N GLN A 34 17.76 1.05 15.45
CA GLN A 34 16.67 1.94 15.86
C GLN A 34 15.29 1.29 15.66
N TYR A 35 15.06 0.68 14.49
CA TYR A 35 13.83 -0.01 14.17
C TYR A 35 13.55 -1.15 15.17
N ALA A 36 14.56 -1.98 15.46
CA ALA A 36 14.42 -3.10 16.38
C ALA A 36 13.98 -2.64 17.78
N MET A 37 14.58 -1.56 18.30
CA MET A 37 14.13 -0.95 19.55
C MET A 37 12.70 -0.40 19.47
N SER A 38 12.37 0.33 18.40
CA SER A 38 11.02 0.88 18.21
C SER A 38 9.94 -0.20 18.06
N SER A 39 10.29 -1.37 17.49
CA SER A 39 9.36 -2.49 17.34
C SER A 39 8.93 -3.13 18.68
N LEU A 40 9.66 -2.85 19.76
CA LEU A 40 9.26 -3.27 21.10
C LEU A 40 8.13 -2.40 21.68
N ILE A 41 7.94 -1.17 21.19
CA ILE A 41 6.88 -0.29 21.69
C ILE A 41 5.49 -0.93 21.48
N PRO A 42 5.12 -1.43 20.28
CA PRO A 42 3.90 -2.21 20.09
C PRO A 42 3.78 -3.40 21.05
N VAL A 43 4.86 -4.16 21.25
CA VAL A 43 4.89 -5.36 22.11
C VAL A 43 4.54 -5.01 23.55
N PHE A 44 5.16 -3.98 24.12
CA PHE A 44 4.95 -3.59 25.52
C PHE A 44 3.69 -2.76 25.75
N SER A 45 3.25 -2.00 24.74
CA SER A 45 2.02 -1.20 24.83
C SER A 45 0.75 -1.99 24.52
N GLY A 46 0.87 -3.21 23.98
CA GLY A 46 -0.27 -4.01 23.54
C GLY A 46 -0.92 -3.49 22.24
N GLN A 47 -0.37 -2.45 21.61
CA GLN A 47 -0.93 -1.86 20.39
C GLN A 47 -0.37 -2.54 19.13
N ARG A 48 -1.15 -2.62 18.05
CA ARG A 48 -0.63 -2.96 16.71
C ARG A 48 -0.26 -1.66 15.99
N ASN A 49 1.04 -1.34 15.99
CA ASN A 49 1.61 -0.17 15.33
C ASN A 49 2.95 -0.56 14.70
N VAL A 50 3.00 -1.70 14.01
CA VAL A 50 4.20 -2.19 13.33
C VAL A 50 4.33 -1.55 11.95
N ALA A 51 3.22 -1.40 11.22
CA ALA A 51 3.16 -0.65 9.98
C ALA A 51 3.18 0.87 10.26
N PRO A 52 3.80 1.70 9.39
CA PRO A 52 3.70 3.16 9.50
C PRO A 52 2.24 3.64 9.43
N PRO A 53 1.94 4.85 9.93
CA PRO A 53 0.63 5.47 9.69
C PRO A 53 0.40 5.76 8.20
N PRO A 54 -0.86 5.96 7.75
CA PRO A 54 -1.16 6.38 6.40
C PRO A 54 -0.48 7.72 6.05
N GLU A 55 0.05 7.83 4.84
CA GLU A 55 0.77 9.04 4.38
C GLU A 55 -0.20 10.13 3.90
N ILE A 56 -1.29 9.72 3.27
CA ILE A 56 -2.36 10.57 2.76
C ILE A 56 -3.44 10.67 3.84
N ARG A 57 -3.43 11.77 4.59
CA ARG A 57 -4.32 11.99 5.75
C ARG A 57 -5.78 12.22 5.36
N ASP A 58 -6.00 12.81 4.19
CA ASP A 58 -7.30 13.16 3.62
C ASP A 58 -7.88 12.03 2.74
N MET A 59 -7.23 10.87 2.69
CA MET A 59 -7.74 9.75 1.90
C MET A 59 -9.07 9.24 2.49
N GLN A 60 -10.04 9.09 1.60
CA GLN A 60 -11.36 8.58 1.85
C GLN A 60 -11.59 7.32 1.00
N VAL A 61 -12.29 6.37 1.60
CA VAL A 61 -12.83 5.19 0.91
C VAL A 61 -14.35 5.26 1.02
N MET A 62 -15.02 5.36 -0.13
CA MET A 62 -16.48 5.34 -0.20
C MET A 62 -16.93 3.98 -0.70
N ASN A 63 -17.83 3.32 0.04
CA ASN A 63 -18.58 2.19 -0.46
C ASN A 63 -19.62 2.72 -1.45
N MET A 64 -19.43 2.46 -2.74
CA MET A 64 -20.31 2.90 -3.81
C MET A 64 -21.58 2.06 -3.90
N THR A 65 -21.77 1.02 -3.10
CA THR A 65 -23.05 0.31 -2.94
C THR A 65 -23.88 1.00 -1.85
N ALA A 66 -23.31 1.18 -0.65
CA ALA A 66 -24.01 1.74 0.50
C ALA A 66 -24.01 3.28 0.59
N GLY A 67 -23.06 3.95 -0.07
CA GLY A 67 -22.84 5.41 0.02
C GLY A 67 -22.06 5.86 1.26
N HIS A 68 -21.58 4.94 2.09
CA HIS A 68 -20.83 5.27 3.30
C HIS A 68 -19.39 5.66 2.99
N VAL A 69 -18.93 6.77 3.56
CA VAL A 69 -17.55 7.26 3.45
C VAL A 69 -16.80 6.98 4.73
N ARG A 70 -15.58 6.46 4.61
CA ARG A 70 -14.64 6.25 5.71
C ARG A 70 -13.34 6.99 5.47
N THR A 71 -12.79 7.57 6.54
CA THR A 71 -11.41 8.04 6.56
C THR A 71 -10.46 6.84 6.57
N ASN A 72 -9.41 6.91 5.76
CA ASN A 72 -8.44 5.84 5.66
C ASN A 72 -7.42 5.89 6.82
N HIS A 73 -7.33 4.78 7.55
CA HIS A 73 -6.31 4.51 8.56
C HIS A 73 -5.26 3.48 8.09
N SER A 74 -5.39 2.93 6.88
CA SER A 74 -4.46 1.93 6.34
C SER A 74 -3.30 2.56 5.56
N PHE A 75 -2.08 2.19 5.94
CA PHE A 75 -0.86 2.50 5.18
C PHE A 75 -0.93 2.01 3.73
N VAL A 76 -1.43 0.79 3.52
CA VAL A 76 -1.40 0.13 2.22
C VAL A 76 -2.32 0.85 1.22
N LEU A 77 -3.51 1.24 1.66
CA LEU A 77 -4.45 1.99 0.83
C LEU A 77 -3.90 3.37 0.47
N SER A 78 -3.26 4.05 1.44
CA SER A 78 -2.61 5.32 1.18
C SER A 78 -1.50 5.19 0.13
N ARG A 79 -0.72 4.11 0.17
CA ARG A 79 0.34 3.85 -0.82
C ARG A 79 -0.20 3.46 -2.18
N LEU A 80 -1.26 2.65 -2.21
CA LEU A 80 -1.96 2.30 -3.44
C LEU A 80 -2.47 3.58 -4.14
N LEU A 81 -3.18 4.45 -3.43
CA LEU A 81 -3.73 5.68 -3.99
C LEU A 81 -2.62 6.60 -4.54
N ARG A 82 -1.59 6.87 -3.73
CA ARG A 82 -0.44 7.69 -4.15
C ARG A 82 0.20 7.19 -5.44
N ASP A 83 0.42 5.87 -5.53
CA ASP A 83 1.07 5.29 -6.68
C ASP A 83 0.13 5.28 -7.89
N LEU A 84 -1.17 5.03 -7.71
CA LEU A 84 -2.18 5.13 -8.77
C LEU A 84 -2.26 6.54 -9.36
N GLU A 85 -2.30 7.58 -8.51
CA GLU A 85 -2.26 9.00 -8.93
C GLU A 85 -1.04 9.26 -9.84
N LYS A 86 0.15 8.85 -9.38
CA LYS A 86 1.39 9.02 -10.14
C LYS A 86 1.39 8.29 -11.49
N HIS A 87 0.80 7.09 -11.56
CA HIS A 87 0.68 6.34 -12.82
C HIS A 87 -0.26 7.03 -13.81
N VAL A 88 -1.34 7.66 -13.34
CA VAL A 88 -2.26 8.42 -14.21
C VAL A 88 -1.61 9.71 -14.69
N ASP A 89 -1.00 10.48 -13.78
CA ASP A 89 -0.36 11.76 -14.11
C ASP A 89 0.80 11.61 -15.11
N SER A 90 1.54 10.51 -15.04
CA SER A 90 2.63 10.23 -15.97
C SER A 90 2.13 9.90 -17.39
N GLY A 91 0.87 9.50 -17.55
CA GLY A 91 0.30 9.04 -18.82
C GLY A 91 -0.76 9.96 -19.44
N SER A 92 -1.43 10.81 -18.65
CA SER A 92 -2.50 11.69 -19.14
C SER A 92 -1.96 13.08 -19.50
N GLY A 93 -1.88 13.39 -20.79
CA GLY A 93 -1.55 14.75 -21.28
C GLY A 93 -2.66 15.80 -21.09
N LYS A 94 -3.80 15.43 -20.50
CA LYS A 94 -4.93 16.33 -20.20
C LYS A 94 -5.14 16.41 -18.70
N VAL A 95 -4.77 17.54 -18.12
CA VAL A 95 -5.03 17.85 -16.71
C VAL A 95 -6.44 18.43 -16.60
N GLY A 96 -7.44 17.56 -16.41
CA GLY A 96 -8.82 17.95 -16.12
C GLY A 96 -9.02 18.46 -14.69
N GLY A 97 -10.21 18.99 -14.40
CA GLY A 97 -10.63 19.36 -13.05
C GLY A 97 -10.97 18.14 -12.18
N LEU A 98 -11.49 17.06 -12.79
CA LEU A 98 -11.68 15.76 -12.16
C LEU A 98 -11.42 14.64 -13.20
N SER A 99 -10.78 13.57 -12.75
CA SER A 99 -10.52 12.33 -13.48
C SER A 99 -10.98 11.15 -12.64
N VAL A 100 -11.92 10.38 -13.18
CA VAL A 100 -12.44 9.16 -12.56
C VAL A 100 -11.93 7.97 -13.35
N THR A 101 -11.08 7.16 -12.72
CA THR A 101 -10.56 5.92 -13.30
C THR A 101 -11.27 4.73 -12.69
N ILE A 102 -11.93 3.93 -13.53
CA ILE A 102 -12.64 2.72 -13.13
C ILE A 102 -11.77 1.52 -13.48
N VAL A 103 -11.58 0.64 -12.50
CA VAL A 103 -10.75 -0.56 -12.63
C VAL A 103 -11.40 -1.76 -11.95
N ASP A 104 -11.24 -2.92 -12.57
CA ASP A 104 -11.74 -4.18 -12.04
C ASP A 104 -10.60 -4.92 -11.33
N THR A 105 -10.91 -5.55 -10.21
CA THR A 105 -10.03 -6.55 -9.62
C THR A 105 -9.99 -7.79 -10.51
N MET A 106 -8.83 -8.44 -10.62
CA MET A 106 -8.64 -9.70 -11.33
C MET A 106 -8.03 -10.76 -10.42
N ASP A 107 -8.16 -12.03 -10.80
CA ASP A 107 -7.43 -13.10 -10.13
C ASP A 107 -5.92 -12.89 -10.23
N ASP A 108 -5.19 -13.33 -9.21
CA ASP A 108 -3.73 -13.21 -9.14
C ASP A 108 -3.07 -13.79 -10.41
N PRO A 109 -2.54 -12.93 -11.30
CA PRO A 109 -1.93 -13.40 -12.54
C PRO A 109 -0.53 -13.96 -12.29
N THR A 110 0.06 -13.71 -11.12
CA THR A 110 1.45 -14.08 -10.82
C THR A 110 1.65 -15.58 -10.72
N LYS A 111 0.60 -16.36 -10.48
CA LYS A 111 0.67 -17.84 -10.46
C LYS A 111 1.19 -18.44 -11.77
N LYS A 112 0.98 -17.76 -12.89
CA LYS A 112 1.37 -18.22 -14.23
C LYS A 112 2.63 -17.53 -14.78
N MET A 113 3.20 -16.57 -14.04
CA MET A 113 4.31 -15.75 -14.48
C MET A 113 5.67 -16.33 -14.07
N GLU A 114 6.68 -16.11 -14.91
CA GLU A 114 8.07 -16.37 -14.55
C GLU A 114 8.60 -15.34 -13.54
N LEU A 115 9.77 -15.61 -12.93
CA LEU A 115 10.34 -14.75 -11.87
C LEU A 115 10.57 -13.31 -12.33
N MET A 116 11.13 -13.11 -13.53
CA MET A 116 11.40 -11.77 -14.05
C MET A 116 10.12 -11.00 -14.40
N GLU A 117 9.09 -11.71 -14.86
CA GLU A 117 7.77 -11.13 -15.12
C GLU A 117 7.09 -10.75 -13.81
N LYS A 118 7.20 -11.57 -12.76
CA LYS A 118 6.73 -11.24 -11.41
C LYS A 118 7.38 -9.97 -10.88
N PHE A 119 8.70 -9.82 -11.06
CA PHE A 119 9.40 -8.60 -10.67
C PHE A 119 8.91 -7.39 -11.47
N LYS A 120 8.76 -7.49 -12.80
CA LYS A 120 8.20 -6.37 -13.58
C LYS A 120 6.77 -6.04 -13.15
N TYR A 121 5.94 -7.05 -12.92
CA TYR A 121 4.54 -6.91 -12.57
C TYR A 121 4.35 -6.31 -11.17
N ARG A 122 5.15 -6.68 -10.17
CA ARG A 122 5.07 -6.17 -8.78
C ARG A 122 5.87 -4.88 -8.54
N GLY A 123 6.80 -4.56 -9.45
CA GLY A 123 7.74 -3.46 -9.32
C GLY A 123 9.18 -3.94 -9.11
N TRP A 124 10.14 -3.09 -9.51
CA TRP A 124 11.56 -3.43 -9.62
C TRP A 124 12.14 -4.16 -8.39
N PRO A 125 12.99 -5.19 -8.54
CA PRO A 125 13.52 -6.01 -7.44
C PRO A 125 14.67 -5.31 -6.68
N ILE A 126 14.44 -4.07 -6.24
CA ILE A 126 15.45 -3.20 -5.59
C ILE A 126 16.10 -3.92 -4.41
N GLY A 127 15.30 -4.62 -3.58
CA GLY A 127 15.79 -5.38 -2.43
C GLY A 127 16.79 -6.48 -2.81
N HIS A 128 16.50 -7.26 -3.85
CA HIS A 128 17.40 -8.33 -4.30
C HIS A 128 18.69 -7.79 -4.91
N VAL A 129 18.61 -6.72 -5.71
CA VAL A 129 19.80 -6.06 -6.27
C VAL A 129 20.68 -5.49 -5.15
N THR A 130 20.06 -4.87 -4.15
CA THR A 130 20.76 -4.34 -2.97
C THR A 130 21.46 -5.46 -2.22
N MET A 131 20.76 -6.56 -1.92
CA MET A 131 21.33 -7.71 -1.22
C MET A 131 22.49 -8.35 -1.98
N ALA A 132 22.37 -8.52 -3.30
CA ALA A 132 23.47 -9.05 -4.13
C ALA A 132 24.70 -8.14 -4.09
N ALA A 133 24.50 -6.81 -4.20
CA ALA A 133 25.59 -5.85 -4.07
C ALA A 133 26.25 -5.92 -2.68
N GLN A 134 25.46 -5.94 -1.61
CA GLN A 134 25.96 -6.06 -0.24
C GLN A 134 26.74 -7.36 -0.01
N MET A 135 26.25 -8.48 -0.55
CA MET A 135 26.92 -9.77 -0.48
C MET A 135 28.29 -9.72 -1.15
N LEU A 136 28.38 -9.21 -2.38
CA LEU A 136 29.65 -9.09 -3.11
C LEU A 136 30.65 -8.19 -2.37
N LEU A 137 30.21 -7.04 -1.84
CA LEU A 137 31.08 -6.16 -1.05
C LEU A 137 31.53 -6.84 0.25
N SER A 138 30.63 -7.55 0.93
CA SER A 138 30.96 -8.22 2.20
C SER A 138 31.98 -9.34 2.01
N LEU A 139 31.89 -10.10 0.92
CA LEU A 139 32.86 -11.15 0.57
C LEU A 139 34.22 -10.56 0.21
N LYS A 140 34.24 -9.43 -0.53
CA LYS A 140 35.47 -8.71 -0.87
C LYS A 140 36.17 -8.15 0.37
N ALA A 141 35.42 -7.69 1.36
CA ALA A 141 35.96 -7.20 2.61
C ALA A 141 36.67 -8.32 3.40
N GLY A 142 36.12 -9.54 3.37
CA GLY A 142 36.63 -10.68 4.12
C GLY A 142 36.45 -10.51 5.64
N GLY A 143 37.20 -11.30 6.43
CA GLY A 143 37.18 -11.23 7.89
C GLY A 143 35.79 -11.41 8.50
N MET A 144 35.38 -10.48 9.35
CA MET A 144 34.11 -10.57 10.10
C MET A 144 32.91 -9.97 9.36
N VAL A 145 33.17 -9.12 8.35
CA VAL A 145 32.12 -8.41 7.59
C VAL A 145 31.10 -9.34 6.92
N PRO A 146 31.48 -10.43 6.19
CA PRO A 146 30.49 -11.32 5.57
C PRO A 146 29.66 -12.07 6.61
N ILE A 147 30.23 -12.41 7.76
CA ILE A 147 29.49 -13.06 8.86
C ILE A 147 28.44 -12.10 9.42
N ILE A 148 28.83 -10.85 9.70
CA ILE A 148 27.89 -9.81 10.18
C ILE A 148 26.76 -9.59 9.17
N PHE A 149 27.09 -9.52 7.87
CA PHE A 149 26.10 -9.36 6.82
C PHE A 149 25.11 -10.54 6.77
N ILE A 150 25.59 -11.78 6.82
CA ILE A 150 24.74 -12.97 6.80
C ILE A 150 23.81 -12.98 8.02
N LEU A 151 24.34 -12.74 9.22
CA LEU A 151 23.53 -12.67 10.44
C LEU A 151 22.50 -11.53 10.38
N ALA A 152 22.88 -10.36 9.86
CA ALA A 152 21.95 -9.25 9.64
C ALA A 152 20.81 -9.65 8.72
N GLN A 153 21.12 -10.36 7.62
CA GLN A 153 20.12 -10.77 6.65
C GLN A 153 19.18 -11.83 7.23
N ILE A 154 19.67 -12.75 8.06
CA ILE A 154 18.84 -13.71 8.78
C ILE A 154 17.88 -12.97 9.73
N LEU A 155 18.37 -12.04 10.54
CA LEU A 155 17.52 -11.24 11.44
C LEU A 155 16.47 -10.43 10.67
N ALA A 156 16.86 -9.82 9.54
CA ALA A 156 15.95 -9.09 8.68
C ALA A 156 14.85 -9.99 8.11
N SER A 157 15.20 -11.19 7.63
CA SER A 157 14.25 -12.18 7.10
C SER A 157 13.30 -12.68 8.19
N CYS A 158 13.79 -13.00 9.39
CA CYS A 158 12.93 -13.39 10.50
C CYS A 158 11.96 -12.28 10.91
N THR A 159 12.39 -11.01 10.82
CA THR A 159 11.51 -9.85 11.07
C THR A 159 10.38 -9.75 10.03
N LEU A 160 10.68 -10.03 8.76
CA LEU A 160 9.71 -10.03 7.65
C LEU A 160 8.67 -11.16 7.78
N GLU A 161 9.06 -12.29 8.38
CA GLU A 161 8.21 -13.46 8.55
C GLU A 161 7.22 -13.35 9.70
N LEU A 162 7.34 -12.33 10.57
CA LEU A 162 6.40 -12.12 11.67
C LEU A 162 4.97 -11.91 11.12
N PRO A 163 4.00 -12.79 11.47
CA PRO A 163 2.63 -12.69 10.98
C PRO A 163 1.94 -11.36 11.31
N VAL A 164 2.34 -10.67 12.39
CA VAL A 164 1.83 -9.35 12.78
C VAL A 164 1.74 -8.38 11.61
N TRP A 165 2.74 -8.38 10.71
CA TRP A 165 2.77 -7.48 9.57
C TRP A 165 1.60 -7.71 8.63
N LYS A 166 1.34 -8.97 8.28
CA LYS A 166 0.24 -9.31 7.37
C LYS A 166 -1.10 -9.02 8.03
N LYS A 167 -1.23 -9.41 9.31
CA LYS A 167 -2.45 -9.18 10.08
C LYS A 167 -2.78 -7.69 10.15
N GLU A 168 -1.80 -6.84 10.48
CA GLU A 168 -1.98 -5.38 10.60
C GLU A 168 -2.24 -4.71 9.24
N LYS A 169 -1.44 -5.03 8.23
CA LYS A 169 -1.55 -4.40 6.91
C LYS A 169 -2.83 -4.77 6.16
N PHE A 170 -3.28 -6.01 6.31
CA PHE A 170 -4.40 -6.58 5.56
C PHE A 170 -5.57 -6.96 6.48
N ALA A 171 -5.87 -6.05 7.41
CA ALA A 171 -6.96 -6.12 8.37
C ALA A 171 -8.34 -5.98 7.71
N ALA A 172 -8.73 -6.92 6.84
CA ALA A 172 -9.97 -6.82 6.08
C ALA A 172 -10.58 -8.17 5.74
N ARG A 173 -11.91 -8.21 5.59
CA ARG A 173 -12.58 -9.37 4.99
C ARG A 173 -12.20 -9.49 3.52
N ARG A 174 -12.40 -10.69 2.97
CA ARG A 174 -12.21 -11.01 1.56
C ARG A 174 -13.51 -11.47 0.93
N GLY A 175 -13.62 -11.24 -0.38
CA GLY A 175 -14.79 -11.55 -1.18
C GLY A 175 -15.84 -10.43 -1.18
N GLY A 176 -16.92 -10.67 -1.90
CA GLY A 176 -17.96 -9.68 -2.21
C GLY A 176 -17.88 -9.18 -3.65
N ASP A 177 -18.92 -8.45 -4.06
CA ASP A 177 -19.05 -7.77 -5.36
C ASP A 177 -19.30 -6.26 -5.14
N ASP A 178 -18.62 -5.72 -4.11
CA ASP A 178 -18.74 -4.32 -3.76
C ASP A 178 -17.93 -3.43 -4.70
N VAL A 179 -18.35 -2.17 -4.75
CA VAL A 179 -17.65 -1.15 -5.51
C VAL A 179 -17.17 -0.09 -4.55
N TYR A 180 -15.89 0.27 -4.65
CA TYR A 180 -15.26 1.22 -3.75
C TYR A 180 -14.65 2.38 -4.52
N ALA A 181 -14.85 3.60 -4.07
CA ALA A 181 -14.15 4.76 -4.61
C ALA A 181 -13.05 5.20 -3.63
N LEU A 182 -11.82 5.24 -4.14
CA LEU A 182 -10.62 5.73 -3.45
C LEU A 182 -10.35 7.16 -3.92
N MET A 183 -10.30 8.10 -2.98
CA MET A 183 -10.12 9.51 -3.29
C MET A 183 -9.53 10.27 -2.11
N ARG A 184 -9.16 11.53 -2.31
CA ARG A 184 -8.72 12.44 -1.24
C ARG A 184 -9.77 13.50 -0.85
N GLY A 185 -10.97 13.37 -1.41
CA GLY A 185 -12.06 14.33 -1.25
C GLY A 185 -11.94 15.56 -2.17
N ASN A 186 -12.69 16.61 -1.85
CA ASN A 186 -12.74 17.83 -2.66
C ASN A 186 -11.36 18.53 -2.72
N GLY A 187 -11.06 19.18 -3.84
CA GLY A 187 -9.77 19.83 -4.11
C GLY A 187 -8.70 18.90 -4.72
N ASN A 188 -9.00 17.61 -4.84
CA ASN A 188 -8.15 16.63 -5.51
C ASN A 188 -8.77 16.17 -6.83
N ARG A 189 -7.92 15.78 -7.79
CA ARG A 189 -8.31 15.56 -9.18
C ARG A 189 -8.58 14.10 -9.53
N HIS A 190 -8.25 13.16 -8.66
CA HIS A 190 -8.32 11.73 -8.98
C HIS A 190 -9.31 11.00 -8.08
N VAL A 191 -10.17 10.20 -8.71
CA VAL A 191 -11.01 9.20 -8.05
C VAL A 191 -10.77 7.87 -8.73
N PHE A 192 -10.42 6.85 -7.95
CA PHE A 192 -10.27 5.49 -8.45
C PHE A 192 -11.44 4.64 -7.98
N ILE A 193 -12.29 4.21 -8.91
CA ILE A 193 -13.39 3.30 -8.62
C ILE A 193 -12.92 1.88 -8.87
N VAL A 194 -12.82 1.09 -7.80
CA VAL A 194 -12.41 -0.31 -7.81
C VAL A 194 -13.66 -1.19 -7.69
N ARG A 195 -13.93 -2.01 -8.71
CA ARG A 195 -15.02 -3.01 -8.69
C ARG A 195 -14.46 -4.37 -8.31
N THR A 196 -14.92 -4.96 -7.21
CA THR A 196 -14.40 -6.24 -6.70
C THR A 196 -15.03 -7.44 -7.42
N LYS A 197 -14.66 -7.66 -8.67
CA LYS A 197 -15.15 -8.81 -9.47
C LYS A 197 -14.45 -10.14 -9.16
N ALA A 198 -13.25 -10.11 -8.58
CA ALA A 198 -12.50 -11.33 -8.30
C ALA A 198 -12.90 -11.90 -6.92
N PRO A 199 -13.07 -13.23 -6.78
CA PRO A 199 -13.62 -13.86 -5.57
C PRO A 199 -12.77 -13.65 -4.30
N ASN A 200 -11.48 -13.37 -4.46
CA ASN A 200 -10.53 -13.18 -3.36
C ASN A 200 -10.14 -11.70 -3.15
N SER A 201 -10.98 -10.76 -3.62
CA SER A 201 -10.75 -9.32 -3.47
C SER A 201 -10.85 -8.86 -2.02
N TRP A 202 -10.08 -7.85 -1.65
CA TRP A 202 -10.15 -7.23 -0.33
C TRP A 202 -11.37 -6.32 -0.20
N ASN A 203 -12.04 -6.38 0.95
CA ASN A 203 -13.00 -5.36 1.36
C ASN A 203 -12.23 -4.08 1.72
N LEU A 204 -12.30 -3.05 0.87
CA LEU A 204 -11.52 -1.83 1.05
C LEU A 204 -12.07 -0.94 2.18
N GLU A 205 -13.35 -1.07 2.51
CA GLU A 205 -13.98 -0.33 3.60
C GLU A 205 -13.47 -0.81 4.97
N ASP A 206 -13.42 -2.12 5.19
CA ASP A 206 -12.82 -2.71 6.39
C ASP A 206 -11.34 -2.35 6.49
N MET A 207 -10.63 -2.44 5.36
CA MET A 207 -9.22 -2.09 5.29
C MET A 207 -8.98 -0.62 5.63
N ALA A 208 -9.85 0.29 5.19
CA ALA A 208 -9.78 1.70 5.51
C ALA A 208 -10.00 1.96 7.01
N ALA A 209 -10.89 1.21 7.66
CA ALA A 209 -11.06 1.28 9.11
C ALA A 209 -9.81 0.82 9.86
N ALA A 210 -9.01 -0.08 9.25
CA ALA A 210 -7.82 -0.70 9.85
C ALA A 210 -8.11 -1.30 11.24
N SER A 211 -9.36 -1.75 11.45
CA SER A 211 -9.87 -2.14 12.76
C SER A 211 -9.43 -3.56 13.10
N ILE A 212 -8.36 -3.69 13.88
CA ILE A 212 -8.06 -4.92 14.60
C ILE A 212 -8.04 -4.62 16.09
N HIS A 213 -9.07 -5.07 16.78
CA HIS A 213 -9.25 -4.73 18.19
C HIS A 213 -8.48 -5.67 19.12
N ASP A 214 -8.21 -6.92 18.72
CA ASP A 214 -7.65 -7.93 19.61
C ASP A 214 -6.37 -8.54 19.01
N TYR A 215 -5.20 -7.94 19.26
CA TYR A 215 -3.94 -8.69 19.18
C TYR A 215 -3.47 -9.05 20.56
N ASP A 216 -2.89 -10.24 20.64
CA ASP A 216 -2.20 -10.66 21.83
C ASP A 216 -0.71 -10.82 21.56
N TRP A 217 0.05 -9.78 21.93
CA TRP A 217 1.51 -9.76 21.90
C TRP A 217 2.14 -10.68 22.96
N TYR A 218 1.40 -11.20 23.93
CA TYR A 218 1.91 -12.15 24.92
C TYR A 218 2.10 -13.57 24.35
N ASN A 219 1.78 -13.78 23.08
CA ASN A 219 2.09 -14.99 22.34
C ASN A 219 3.54 -15.02 21.83
N TRP A 220 3.87 -16.09 21.09
CA TRP A 220 5.20 -16.31 20.51
C TRP A 220 5.71 -15.14 19.66
N GLU A 221 4.83 -14.36 19.00
CA GLU A 221 5.21 -13.23 18.15
C GLU A 221 5.87 -12.10 18.95
N GLY A 222 5.42 -11.84 20.19
CA GLY A 222 6.07 -10.87 21.07
C GLY A 222 7.41 -11.37 21.59
N VAL A 223 7.50 -12.65 21.96
CA VAL A 223 8.78 -13.28 22.35
C VAL A 223 9.78 -13.23 21.20
N ALA A 224 9.33 -13.52 19.97
CA ALA A 224 10.14 -13.43 18.77
C ALA A 224 10.61 -11.99 18.51
N ALA A 225 9.73 -10.98 18.66
CA ALA A 225 10.10 -9.57 18.51
C ALA A 225 11.17 -9.14 19.54
N VAL A 226 11.04 -9.55 20.81
CA VAL A 226 12.07 -9.31 21.84
C VAL A 226 13.39 -10.01 21.49
N GLY A 227 13.33 -11.27 21.06
CA GLY A 227 14.50 -12.03 20.62
C GLY A 227 15.21 -11.39 19.42
N LEU A 228 14.46 -10.88 18.45
CA LEU A 228 15.00 -10.14 17.31
C LEU A 228 15.69 -8.85 17.74
N ALA A 229 15.11 -8.10 18.68
CA ALA A 229 15.73 -6.89 19.22
C ALA A 229 17.05 -7.18 19.94
N ILE A 230 17.10 -8.24 20.74
CA ILE A 230 18.34 -8.71 21.38
C ILE A 230 19.35 -9.14 20.32
N GLY A 231 18.92 -9.89 19.30
CA GLY A 231 19.79 -10.31 18.19
C GLY A 231 20.42 -9.13 17.45
N TRP A 232 19.64 -8.09 17.16
CA TRP A 232 20.14 -6.86 16.55
C TRP A 232 21.14 -6.12 17.47
N PHE A 233 20.90 -6.11 18.79
CA PHE A 233 21.83 -5.51 19.75
C PHE A 233 23.17 -6.27 19.80
N VAL A 234 23.14 -7.60 19.87
CA VAL A 234 24.34 -8.45 19.84
C VAL A 234 25.11 -8.26 18.54
N LEU A 235 24.41 -8.26 17.41
CA LEU A 235 25.04 -8.04 16.10
C LEU A 235 25.67 -6.65 16.00
N PHE A 236 25.05 -5.62 16.58
CA PHE A 236 25.62 -4.29 16.65
C PHE A 236 26.89 -4.24 17.53
N ALA A 237 26.88 -4.89 18.69
CA ALA A 237 28.08 -5.02 19.53
C ALA A 237 29.22 -5.73 18.77
N LEU A 238 28.89 -6.76 17.98
CA LEU A 238 29.83 -7.43 17.10
C LEU A 238 30.38 -6.50 16.02
N ALA A 239 29.52 -5.71 15.38
CA ALA A 239 29.91 -4.70 14.40
C ALA A 239 30.89 -3.67 14.98
N CYS A 240 30.69 -3.24 16.23
CA CYS A 240 31.61 -2.34 16.93
C CYS A 240 32.99 -2.95 17.22
N SER A 241 33.10 -4.28 17.24
CA SER A 241 34.38 -4.96 17.44
C SER A 241 35.28 -4.95 16.19
N VAL A 242 34.71 -4.67 15.01
CA VAL A 242 35.43 -4.65 13.73
C VAL A 242 36.24 -3.36 13.60
N LYS A 243 37.57 -3.45 13.75
CA LYS A 243 38.49 -2.30 13.61
C LYS A 243 39.05 -2.19 12.18
N ASP A 244 39.68 -3.25 11.70
CA ASP A 244 40.49 -3.21 10.47
C ASP A 244 39.64 -3.08 9.19
N GLN A 245 38.38 -3.52 9.23
CA GLN A 245 37.46 -3.54 8.09
C GLN A 245 36.25 -2.60 8.28
N ALA A 246 36.32 -1.68 9.24
CA ALA A 246 35.20 -0.80 9.58
C ALA A 246 34.67 -0.01 8.37
N GLY A 247 35.56 0.45 7.48
CA GLY A 247 35.17 1.15 6.25
C GLY A 247 34.37 0.29 5.26
N TRP A 248 34.70 -1.01 5.15
CA TRP A 248 33.94 -1.95 4.33
C TRP A 248 32.56 -2.23 4.92
N LEU A 249 32.49 -2.43 6.24
CA LEU A 249 31.22 -2.60 6.93
C LEU A 249 30.32 -1.38 6.73
N LEU A 250 30.89 -0.18 6.86
CA LEU A 250 30.20 1.07 6.58
C LEU A 250 29.69 1.15 5.14
N ALA A 251 30.49 0.74 4.15
CA ALA A 251 30.08 0.71 2.75
C ALA A 251 28.92 -0.26 2.51
N VAL A 252 29.01 -1.48 3.05
CA VAL A 252 27.93 -2.49 2.98
C VAL A 252 26.64 -1.92 3.56
N MET A 253 26.70 -1.31 4.74
CA MET A 253 25.54 -0.71 5.38
C MET A 253 24.97 0.49 4.63
N THR A 254 25.83 1.31 4.01
CA THR A 254 25.41 2.46 3.19
C THR A 254 24.59 2.00 1.99
N ILE A 255 25.07 0.98 1.26
CA ILE A 255 24.35 0.40 0.13
C ILE A 255 22.99 -0.13 0.57
N GLY A 256 22.94 -0.87 1.69
CA GLY A 256 21.68 -1.35 2.27
C GLY A 256 20.72 -0.24 2.62
N HIS A 257 21.23 0.85 3.22
CA HIS A 257 20.40 2.00 3.60
C HIS A 257 19.79 2.72 2.39
N ILE A 258 20.60 2.95 1.33
CA ILE A 258 20.12 3.52 0.07
C ILE A 258 19.08 2.60 -0.58
N GLY A 259 19.35 1.29 -0.65
CA GLY A 259 18.39 0.31 -1.16
C GLY A 259 17.07 0.29 -0.39
N ASN A 260 17.12 0.47 0.93
CA ASN A 260 15.93 0.59 1.76
C ASN A 260 15.17 1.89 1.52
N LEU A 261 15.86 3.02 1.27
CA LEU A 261 15.22 4.28 0.89
C LEU A 261 14.43 4.11 -0.42
N PHE A 262 15.05 3.50 -1.43
CA PHE A 262 14.36 3.18 -2.67
C PHE A 262 13.19 2.20 -2.44
N SER A 263 13.41 1.14 -1.67
CA SER A 263 12.36 0.16 -1.37
C SER A 263 11.17 0.79 -0.63
N ALA A 264 11.44 1.78 0.23
CA ALA A 264 10.44 2.51 1.01
C ALA A 264 9.66 3.52 0.17
N PHE A 265 10.26 4.22 -0.79
CA PHE A 265 9.62 5.37 -1.44
C PHE A 265 9.39 5.25 -2.94
N TYR A 266 10.01 4.27 -3.60
CA TYR A 266 9.81 4.08 -5.03
C TYR A 266 8.37 3.59 -5.31
N PRO A 267 7.64 4.21 -6.26
CA PRO A 267 6.30 3.79 -6.61
C PRO A 267 6.27 2.34 -7.12
N ARG A 268 5.20 1.62 -6.78
CA ARG A 268 4.97 0.24 -7.23
C ARG A 268 3.64 0.12 -7.96
N SER A 269 3.52 -0.97 -8.71
CA SER A 269 2.23 -1.35 -9.25
C SER A 269 1.26 -1.70 -8.12
N PRO A 270 -0.07 -1.70 -8.40
CA PRO A 270 -1.08 -2.18 -7.45
C PRO A 270 -0.75 -3.55 -6.87
N ALA A 271 -0.22 -4.46 -7.70
CA ALA A 271 0.16 -5.80 -7.29
C ALA A 271 1.30 -5.83 -6.27
N GLY A 272 2.21 -4.86 -6.34
CA GLY A 272 3.26 -4.68 -5.33
C GLY A 272 2.71 -4.34 -3.94
N HIS A 273 1.50 -3.79 -3.87
CA HIS A 273 0.78 -3.49 -2.61
C HIS A 273 -0.18 -4.61 -2.18
N GLY A 274 -0.34 -5.66 -3.01
CA GLY A 274 -1.27 -6.77 -2.75
C GLY A 274 -2.65 -6.62 -3.37
N PHE A 275 -2.79 -5.73 -4.37
CA PHE A 275 -4.04 -5.56 -5.13
C PHE A 275 -3.83 -5.92 -6.60
N HIS A 276 -4.57 -6.91 -7.09
CA HIS A 276 -4.55 -7.29 -8.50
C HIS A 276 -5.62 -6.52 -9.25
N LEU A 277 -5.22 -5.37 -9.80
CA LEU A 277 -6.10 -4.49 -10.57
C LEU A 277 -5.78 -4.65 -12.07
N ASP A 278 -6.80 -4.86 -12.91
CA ASP A 278 -6.64 -4.94 -14.37
C ASP A 278 -6.46 -3.53 -14.96
N MET A 279 -5.26 -2.98 -14.79
CA MET A 279 -4.91 -1.63 -15.26
C MET A 279 -4.92 -1.50 -16.79
N ASN A 280 -4.92 -2.62 -17.54
CA ASN A 280 -4.98 -2.62 -19.00
C ASN A 280 -6.39 -2.37 -19.52
N LYS A 281 -7.41 -2.76 -18.75
CA LYS A 281 -8.83 -2.54 -19.08
C LYS A 281 -9.47 -1.37 -18.33
N LYS A 282 -8.64 -0.47 -17.79
CA LYS A 282 -9.14 0.71 -17.08
C LYS A 282 -9.93 1.63 -18.02
N GLN A 283 -11.04 2.15 -17.54
CA GLN A 283 -11.81 3.21 -18.18
C GLN A 283 -11.50 4.52 -17.44
N THR A 284 -11.29 5.63 -18.15
CA THR A 284 -11.03 6.92 -17.51
C THR A 284 -11.93 7.98 -18.11
N ILE A 285 -12.73 8.62 -17.26
CA ILE A 285 -13.61 9.73 -17.60
C ILE A 285 -12.99 10.99 -16.98
N ALA A 286 -12.61 11.97 -17.80
CA ALA A 286 -11.92 13.16 -17.33
C ALA A 286 -12.36 14.41 -18.10
N ASN A 287 -12.81 15.44 -17.38
CA ASN A 287 -13.22 16.72 -17.95
C ASN A 287 -12.62 17.90 -17.19
N ALA A 288 -12.68 19.08 -17.79
CA ALA A 288 -12.21 20.32 -17.17
C ALA A 288 -13.08 20.70 -15.95
N LYS A 289 -14.39 20.43 -16.00
CA LYS A 289 -15.30 20.70 -14.88
C LYS A 289 -15.70 19.41 -14.16
N VAL A 290 -15.67 19.47 -12.83
CA VAL A 290 -16.05 18.37 -11.94
C VAL A 290 -17.46 17.85 -12.25
N MET A 291 -18.44 18.76 -12.39
CA MET A 291 -19.83 18.38 -12.66
C MET A 291 -20.00 17.67 -14.01
N GLU A 292 -19.27 18.07 -15.04
CA GLU A 292 -19.30 17.41 -16.35
C GLU A 292 -18.80 15.97 -16.24
N THR A 293 -17.69 15.75 -15.51
CA THR A 293 -17.19 14.40 -15.20
C THR A 293 -18.20 13.56 -14.43
N LEU A 294 -18.89 14.11 -13.43
CA LEU A 294 -19.89 13.36 -12.65
C LEU A 294 -21.13 13.01 -13.48
N LYS A 295 -21.60 13.93 -14.33
CA LYS A 295 -22.72 13.67 -15.25
C LYS A 295 -22.37 12.59 -16.28
N GLU A 296 -21.17 12.65 -16.87
CA GLU A 296 -20.70 11.62 -17.81
C GLU A 296 -20.52 10.27 -17.11
N LEU A 297 -19.97 10.26 -15.91
CA LEU A 297 -19.87 9.06 -15.07
C LEU A 297 -21.24 8.43 -14.80
N GLU A 298 -22.26 9.24 -14.50
CA GLU A 298 -23.64 8.76 -14.28
C GLU A 298 -24.31 8.24 -15.55
N VAL A 299 -23.95 8.78 -16.71
CA VAL A 299 -24.45 8.29 -18.01
C VAL A 299 -23.84 6.94 -18.34
N GLU A 300 -22.54 6.76 -18.09
CA GLU A 300 -21.82 5.52 -18.41
C GLU A 300 -22.00 4.43 -17.33
N HIS A 301 -22.06 4.82 -16.05
CA HIS A 301 -22.18 3.93 -14.89
C HIS A 301 -23.23 4.50 -13.93
N GLU A 302 -24.46 3.99 -14.07
CA GLU A 302 -25.61 4.44 -13.29
C GLU A 302 -25.36 4.37 -11.77
N GLY A 303 -25.71 5.44 -11.06
CA GLY A 303 -25.58 5.61 -9.62
C GLY A 303 -24.18 6.00 -9.13
N TYR A 304 -23.15 5.99 -9.98
CA TYR A 304 -21.78 6.30 -9.56
C TYR A 304 -21.55 7.80 -9.44
N GLY A 305 -22.07 8.59 -10.38
CA GLY A 305 -21.95 10.04 -10.36
C GLY A 305 -22.73 10.65 -9.19
N GLU A 306 -23.96 10.17 -8.95
CA GLU A 306 -24.82 10.64 -7.86
C GLU A 306 -24.15 10.49 -6.49
N LYS A 307 -23.52 9.34 -6.22
CA LYS A 307 -22.87 9.06 -4.93
C LYS A 307 -21.67 9.96 -4.63
N LEU A 308 -20.97 10.43 -5.66
CA LEU A 308 -19.83 11.33 -5.52
C LEU A 308 -20.23 12.79 -5.32
N LEU A 309 -21.48 13.17 -5.59
CA LEU A 309 -21.94 14.57 -5.46
C LEU A 309 -21.73 15.11 -4.05
N GLY A 310 -22.04 14.31 -3.02
CA GLY A 310 -21.88 14.72 -1.62
C GLY A 310 -20.44 15.05 -1.25
N THR A 311 -19.46 14.41 -1.90
CA THR A 311 -18.04 14.66 -1.64
C THR A 311 -17.54 15.93 -2.33
N PHE A 312 -17.93 16.16 -3.58
CA PHE A 312 -17.40 17.29 -4.37
C PHE A 312 -18.24 18.56 -4.27
N PHE A 313 -19.53 18.45 -3.96
CA PHE A 313 -20.47 19.57 -3.84
C PHE A 313 -21.21 19.54 -2.49
N PRO A 314 -20.51 19.61 -1.34
CA PRO A 314 -21.14 19.57 -0.03
C PRO A 314 -22.06 20.77 0.23
N GLY A 315 -21.84 21.89 -0.46
CA GLY A 315 -22.68 23.11 -0.38
C GLY A 315 -23.97 23.04 -1.20
N GLY A 316 -24.25 21.91 -1.85
CA GLY A 316 -25.40 21.75 -2.74
C GLY A 316 -25.10 22.15 -4.19
N LEU A 317 -26.12 21.96 -5.03
CA LEU A 317 -26.03 22.13 -6.49
C LEU A 317 -26.72 23.41 -6.95
N TRP A 318 -26.31 23.88 -8.11
CA TRP A 318 -26.99 24.96 -8.84
C TRP A 318 -28.30 24.40 -9.43
N ASP A 319 -29.28 25.26 -9.67
CA ASP A 319 -30.62 24.79 -10.04
C ASP A 319 -30.63 24.01 -11.38
N ASP A 320 -29.81 24.42 -12.35
CA ASP A 320 -29.64 23.70 -13.62
C ASP A 320 -29.11 22.28 -13.41
N ASP A 321 -28.16 22.11 -12.48
CA ASP A 321 -27.61 20.79 -12.15
C ASP A 321 -28.64 19.96 -11.37
N LYS A 322 -29.34 20.56 -10.40
CA LYS A 322 -30.43 19.88 -9.67
C LYS A 322 -31.48 19.32 -10.63
N ASN A 323 -31.90 20.13 -11.60
CA ASN A 323 -32.89 19.74 -12.60
C ASN A 323 -32.37 18.56 -13.43
N TRP A 324 -31.11 18.59 -13.86
CA TRP A 324 -30.50 17.48 -14.60
C TRP A 324 -30.52 16.17 -13.79
N TRP A 325 -30.12 16.20 -12.51
CA TRP A 325 -30.10 15.01 -11.65
C TRP A 325 -31.52 14.52 -11.33
N ALA A 326 -32.48 15.42 -11.12
CA ALA A 326 -33.89 15.07 -10.90
C ALA A 326 -34.51 14.41 -12.14
N ASP A 327 -34.25 14.95 -13.34
CA ASP A 327 -34.72 14.38 -14.60
C ASP A 327 -34.12 12.99 -14.84
N ARG A 328 -32.85 12.79 -14.51
CA ARG A 328 -32.17 11.49 -14.63
C ARG A 328 -32.80 10.45 -13.70
N LYS A 329 -33.03 10.82 -12.44
CA LYS A 329 -33.68 9.96 -11.44
C LYS A 329 -35.09 9.55 -11.85
N ASN A 330 -35.87 10.49 -12.41
CA ASN A 330 -37.22 10.21 -12.92
C ASN A 330 -37.21 9.25 -14.12
N LYS A 331 -36.23 9.35 -15.03
CA LYS A 331 -36.08 8.41 -16.15
C LYS A 331 -35.76 6.99 -15.68
N ASN A 332 -34.86 6.84 -14.70
CA ASN A 332 -34.47 5.52 -14.19
C ASN A 332 -35.59 4.88 -13.33
N GLY A 333 -36.35 5.68 -12.57
CA GLY A 333 -37.54 5.24 -11.85
C GLY A 333 -38.71 4.82 -12.76
N GLY A 334 -38.78 5.38 -13.97
CA GLY A 334 -39.79 5.03 -14.98
C GLY A 334 -39.56 3.69 -15.68
N ASP A 335 -38.30 3.27 -15.85
CA ASP A 335 -37.96 1.98 -16.49
C ASP A 335 -38.00 0.79 -15.52
N SER A 336 -37.67 0.99 -14.24
CA SER A 336 -37.80 -0.05 -13.20
C SER A 336 -39.27 -0.47 -12.96
N ASN A 337 -40.22 0.46 -13.07
CA ASN A 337 -41.66 0.14 -12.99
C ASN A 337 -42.21 -0.62 -14.21
N LYS A 338 -41.50 -0.64 -15.35
CA LYS A 338 -41.89 -1.45 -16.52
C LYS A 338 -41.40 -2.89 -16.44
N THR A 339 -40.37 -3.17 -15.63
CA THR A 339 -39.83 -4.53 -15.49
C THR A 339 -40.58 -5.39 -14.46
N VAL A 340 -41.33 -4.76 -13.53
CA VAL A 340 -42.16 -5.46 -12.54
C VAL A 340 -43.56 -5.82 -13.08
N ALA A 341 -43.94 -5.27 -14.23
CA ALA A 341 -45.24 -5.51 -14.87
C ALA A 341 -45.22 -6.57 -15.98
N LYS A 342 -44.36 -7.59 -15.89
CA LYS A 342 -44.37 -8.76 -16.78
C LYS A 342 -44.30 -10.07 -16.02
#